data_AF-A0A452VNB5-F1
#
_entry.id   AF-A0A452VNB5-F1
#
_cell.length_a   1.000
_cell.length_b   1.000
_cell.length_c   1.000
_cell.angle_alpha   90.00
_cell.angle_beta   90.00
_cell.angle_gamma   90.00
#
_symmetry.space_group_name_H-M   'P 1'
#
loop_
_entity.id
_entity.type
_entity.pdbx_description
1 polymer ?
#
loop_
_entity_poly.entity_id
_entity_poly.type
_entity_poly.pdbx_seq_one_letter_code
_entity_poly.pdbx_strand_id
1 'polypeptide(L)'
;MTSFEINLKEKKYQEDFDPLVRGCSCYCCKNHTRAYIHHLLVTNELLAGVLLMMHNFEHYFGFFHSIREALKSDRLAQLKELIRRQAS
;
A
#
# COMPACT_ATOMS: atom_id res chain seq x y z
N MET A 1 5.85 -0.03 -13.12
CA MET A 1 5.17 0.56 -11.96
C MET A 1 3.90 1.18 -12.45
N THR A 2 2.78 0.74 -11.90
CA THR A 2 1.49 1.40 -12.01
C THR A 2 1.50 2.69 -11.18
N SER A 3 0.56 3.59 -11.43
CA SER A 3 0.43 4.85 -10.69
C SER A 3 -0.03 4.67 -9.23
N PHE A 4 -0.38 3.45 -8.81
CA PHE A 4 -0.98 3.15 -7.50
C PHE A 4 0.00 2.59 -6.48
N GLU A 5 1.28 2.44 -6.85
CA GLU A 5 2.28 1.77 -6.03
C GLU A 5 3.54 2.63 -5.85
N ILE A 6 4.27 2.33 -4.79
CA ILE A 6 5.58 2.92 -4.51
C ILE A 6 6.66 1.87 -4.69
N ASN A 7 7.79 2.25 -5.28
CA ASN A 7 8.94 1.36 -5.39
C ASN A 7 9.89 1.55 -4.20
N LEU A 8 9.77 0.66 -3.22
CA LEU A 8 10.56 0.68 -2.00
C LEU A 8 12.05 0.40 -2.22
N LYS A 9 12.51 0.05 -3.43
CA LYS A 9 13.95 0.01 -3.74
C LYS A 9 14.57 1.38 -3.96
N GLU A 10 13.76 2.43 -4.17
CA GLU A 10 14.26 3.78 -4.35
C GLU A 10 14.91 4.32 -3.08
N LYS A 11 16.08 4.97 -3.20
CA LYS A 11 16.85 5.51 -2.07
C LYS A 11 16.08 6.52 -1.22
N LYS A 12 15.05 7.18 -1.76
CA LYS A 12 14.22 8.13 -1.00
C LYS A 12 13.51 7.49 0.19
N TYR A 13 13.33 6.17 0.18
CA TYR A 13 12.70 5.43 1.27
C TYR A 13 13.68 4.91 2.32
N GLN A 14 15.00 5.10 2.17
CA GLN A 14 16.02 4.54 3.08
C GLN A 14 15.89 5.04 4.53
N GLU A 15 15.41 6.27 4.71
CA GLU A 15 15.22 6.95 6.00
C GLU A 15 13.75 7.36 6.20
N ASP A 16 12.83 6.78 5.42
CA ASP A 16 11.40 7.03 5.58
C ASP A 16 10.84 6.10 6.67
N PHE A 17 10.65 6.66 7.87
CA PHE A 17 10.13 5.93 9.03
C PHE A 17 8.59 5.87 9.10
N ASP A 18 7.88 6.34 8.06
CA ASP A 18 6.44 6.11 7.96
C ASP A 18 6.11 4.63 7.64
N PRO A 19 4.91 4.15 8.00
CA PRO A 19 4.40 2.88 7.47
C PRO A 19 4.18 2.96 5.96
N LEU A 20 4.03 1.81 5.29
CA LEU A 20 3.75 1.78 3.84
C LEU A 20 2.55 2.68 3.48
N VAL A 21 1.43 2.49 4.18
CA VAL A 21 0.26 3.37 4.10
C VAL A 21 -0.23 3.73 5.51
N ARG A 22 -0.38 5.02 5.78
CA ARG A 22 -0.92 5.50 7.06
C ARG A 22 -2.38 5.05 7.23
N GLY A 23 -2.72 4.54 8.41
CA GLY A 23 -4.05 4.01 8.71
C GLY A 23 -4.30 2.57 8.23
N CYS A 24 -3.34 1.92 7.56
CA CYS A 24 -3.45 0.51 7.21
C CYS A 24 -3.29 -0.37 8.46
N SER A 25 -4.18 -1.36 8.62
CA SER A 25 -4.23 -2.27 9.76
C SER A 25 -3.45 -3.57 9.56
N CYS A 26 -2.75 -3.76 8.44
CA CYS A 26 -2.01 -4.98 8.15
C CYS A 26 -0.81 -5.16 9.09
N TYR A 27 -0.31 -6.39 9.21
CA TYR A 27 0.85 -6.71 10.04
C TYR A 27 2.08 -5.86 9.69
N CYS A 28 2.35 -5.64 8.39
CA CYS A 28 3.48 -4.83 7.96
C CYS A 28 3.37 -3.37 8.42
N CYS A 29 2.21 -2.72 8.23
CA CYS A 29 2.04 -1.30 8.58
C CYS A 29 1.95 -1.05 10.08
N LYS A 30 1.57 -2.05 10.88
CA LYS A 30 1.53 -1.94 12.34
C LYS A 30 2.91 -2.08 13.00
N ASN A 31 3.83 -2.80 12.37
CA ASN A 31 5.09 -3.20 13.02
C ASN A 31 6.36 -2.68 12.30
N HIS A 32 6.25 -2.25 11.04
CA HIS A 32 7.40 -1.95 10.19
C HIS A 32 7.24 -0.63 9.42
N THR A 33 8.39 -0.05 9.09
CA THR A 33 8.50 1.21 8.34
C THR A 33 8.91 0.98 6.89
N ARG A 34 8.74 1.98 6.03
CA ARG A 34 9.25 1.97 4.65
C ARG A 34 10.75 1.78 4.60
N ALA A 35 11.50 2.43 5.50
CA ALA A 35 12.95 2.26 5.67
C ALA A 35 13.34 0.81 5.97
N TYR A 36 12.60 0.13 6.84
CA TYR A 36 12.86 -1.29 7.13
C TYR A 36 12.61 -2.18 5.92
N ILE A 37 11.51 -1.97 5.19
CA ILE A 37 11.26 -2.74 3.96
C ILE A 37 12.29 -2.43 2.88
N HIS A 38 12.68 -1.16 2.71
CA HIS A 38 13.76 -0.75 1.81
C HIS A 38 15.05 -1.50 2.13
N HIS A 39 15.44 -1.53 3.40
CA HIS A 39 16.62 -2.26 3.86
C HIS A 39 16.55 -3.74 3.47
N LEU A 40 15.44 -4.44 3.80
CA LEU A 40 15.27 -5.86 3.45
C LEU A 40 15.36 -6.11 1.93
N LEU A 41 14.83 -5.20 1.11
CA LEU A 41 14.90 -5.31 -0.35
C LEU A 41 16.32 -5.11 -0.89
N VAL A 42 17.09 -4.18 -0.31
CA VAL A 42 18.46 -3.87 -0.73
C VAL A 42 19.44 -4.96 -0.26
N THR A 43 19.18 -5.58 0.90
CA THR A 43 19.96 -6.71 1.40
C THR A 43 19.54 -8.06 0.81
N ASN A 44 18.56 -8.08 -0.11
CA ASN A 44 18.03 -9.30 -0.75
C ASN A 44 17.42 -10.33 0.22
N GLU A 45 16.76 -9.86 1.28
CA GLU A 45 16.08 -10.71 2.26
C GLU A 45 14.67 -11.12 1.79
N LEU A 46 14.37 -12.42 1.86
CA LEU A 46 13.06 -12.97 1.44
C LEU A 46 11.88 -12.45 2.27
N LEU A 47 12.13 -12.02 3.51
CA LEU A 47 11.12 -11.44 4.40
C LEU A 47 10.43 -10.21 3.77
N ALA A 48 11.14 -9.46 2.93
CA ALA A 48 10.56 -8.32 2.21
C ALA A 48 9.33 -8.74 1.38
N GLY A 49 9.43 -9.87 0.67
CA GLY A 49 8.34 -10.39 -0.16
C GLY A 49 7.13 -10.79 0.66
N VAL A 50 7.34 -11.44 1.82
CA VAL A 50 6.26 -11.85 2.73
C VAL A 50 5.51 -10.63 3.26
N LEU A 51 6.23 -9.63 3.77
CA LEU A 51 5.62 -8.41 4.34
C LEU A 51 4.87 -7.59 3.28
N LEU A 52 5.44 -7.46 2.08
CA LEU A 52 4.80 -6.77 0.96
C LEU A 52 3.55 -7.52 0.49
N MET A 53 3.60 -8.84 0.41
CA MET A 53 2.44 -9.65 0.05
C MET A 53 1.30 -9.47 1.04
N MET A 54 1.59 -9.53 2.35
CA MET A 54 0.58 -9.29 3.40
C MET A 54 -0.05 -7.90 3.28
N HIS A 55 0.75 -6.87 3.02
CA HIS A 55 0.25 -5.50 2.86
C HIS A 55 -0.58 -5.33 1.59
N ASN A 56 -0.08 -5.79 0.45
CA ASN A 56 -0.73 -5.62 -0.84
C ASN A 56 -2.09 -6.33 -0.88
N PHE A 57 -2.19 -7.54 -0.31
CA PHE A 57 -3.46 -8.24 -0.20
C PHE A 57 -4.46 -7.50 0.70
N GLU A 58 -4.05 -7.06 1.89
CA GLU A 58 -4.92 -6.32 2.79
C GLU A 58 -5.45 -5.04 2.12
N HIS A 59 -4.59 -4.30 1.43
CA HIS A 59 -4.99 -3.11 0.68
C HIS A 59 -6.00 -3.42 -0.42
N TYR A 60 -5.76 -4.48 -1.18
CA TYR A 60 -6.63 -4.85 -2.28
C TYR A 60 -8.00 -5.36 -1.79
N PHE A 61 -8.03 -6.09 -0.68
CA PHE A 61 -9.28 -6.48 -0.03
C PHE A 61 -10.05 -5.28 0.53
N GLY A 62 -9.35 -4.32 1.14
CA GLY A 62 -9.94 -3.05 1.60
C GLY A 62 -10.52 -2.21 0.45
N PHE A 63 -9.88 -2.23 -0.72
CA PHE A 63 -10.40 -1.60 -1.93
C PHE A 63 -11.73 -2.23 -2.37
N PHE A 64 -11.82 -3.55 -2.45
CA PHE A 64 -13.08 -4.24 -2.80
C PHE A 64 -14.17 -4.05 -1.74
N HIS A 65 -13.80 -3.95 -0.46
CA HIS A 65 -14.74 -3.55 0.58
C HIS A 65 -15.28 -2.13 0.31
N SER A 66 -14.40 -1.18 0.00
CA SER A 66 -14.79 0.20 -0.32
C SER A 66 -15.69 0.29 -1.55
N ILE A 67 -15.47 -0.56 -2.58
CA ILE A 67 -16.38 -0.65 -3.74
C ILE A 67 -17.79 -1.07 -3.30
N ARG A 68 -17.90 -2.11 -2.47
CA ARG A 68 -19.21 -2.59 -1.99
C ARG A 68 -19.93 -1.53 -1.16
N GLU A 69 -19.22 -0.80 -0.30
CA GLU A 69 -19.80 0.30 0.49
C GLU A 69 -20.18 1.51 -0.38
N ALA A 70 -19.39 1.81 -1.41
CA ALA A 70 -19.72 2.87 -2.37
C ALA A 70 -20.96 2.53 -3.20
N LEU A 71 -21.16 1.26 -3.56
CA LEU A 71 -22.39 0.78 -4.20
C LEU A 71 -23.60 0.92 -3.28
N LYS A 72 -23.50 0.51 -2.01
CA LYS A 72 -24.58 0.63 -1.03
C LYS A 72 -24.99 2.08 -0.75
N SER A 73 -24.04 3.00 -0.79
CA SER A 73 -24.26 4.42 -0.50
C SER A 73 -24.41 5.31 -1.74
N ASP A 74 -24.56 4.70 -2.93
CA ASP A 74 -24.69 5.37 -4.23
C ASP A 74 -23.58 6.41 -4.52
N ARG A 75 -22.36 6.12 -4.07
CA ARG A 75 -21.16 6.96 -4.22
C ARG A 75 -20.08 6.35 -5.12
N LEU A 76 -20.43 5.34 -5.93
CA LEU A 76 -19.47 4.67 -6.81
C LEU A 76 -18.80 5.63 -7.81
N ALA A 77 -19.55 6.60 -8.34
CA ALA A 77 -18.99 7.61 -9.26
C ALA A 77 -17.87 8.43 -8.62
N GLN A 78 -18.04 8.81 -7.34
CA GLN A 78 -17.04 9.56 -6.58
C GLN A 78 -15.78 8.70 -6.34
N LEU A 79 -15.95 7.43 -5.97
CA LEU A 79 -14.84 6.50 -5.81
C LEU A 79 -14.08 6.30 -7.13
N LYS A 80 -14.78 6.14 -8.25
CA LYS A 80 -14.17 6.00 -9.57
C LYS A 80 -13.33 7.22 -9.96
N GLU A 81 -13.86 8.41 -9.71
CA GLU A 81 -13.15 9.67 -9.97
C GLU A 81 -11.91 9.81 -9.07
N LEU A 82 -12.02 9.46 -7.79
CA LEU A 82 -10.89 9.45 -6.87
C LEU A 82 -9.75 8.54 -7.36
N ILE A 83 -10.06 7.31 -7.78
CA ILE A 83 -9.07 6.37 -8.30
C ILE A 83 -8.44 6.87 -9.61
N ARG A 84 -9.22 7.48 -10.51
CA ARG A 84 -8.69 8.07 -11.74
C ARG A 84 -7.72 9.21 -11.49
N ARG A 85 -7.99 10.06 -10.50
CA ARG A 85 -7.10 11.16 -10.11
C ARG A 85 -5.77 10.66 -9.55
N GLN A 86 -5.76 9.52 -8.86
CA GLN A 86 -4.54 8.89 -8.36
C GLN A 86 -3.74 8.20 -9.48
N ALA A 87 -4.41 7.86 -10.59
CA ALA A 87 -3.77 7.23 -11.74
C ALA A 87 -3.03 8.21 -12.66
N SER A 88 -3.38 9.50 -12.56
CA SER A 88 -2.90 10.62 -13.38
C SER A 88 -1.66 11.25 -12.73
#